data_AF-A0A444YYL9-F1
#
_entry.id   AF-A0A444YYL9-F1
#
_cell.length_a   1.000
_cell.length_b   1.000
_cell.length_c   1.000
_cell.angle_alpha   90.00
_cell.angle_beta   90.00
_cell.angle_gamma   90.00
#
_symmetry.space_group_name_H-M   'P 1'
#
loop_
_entity.id
_entity.type
_entity.pdbx_description
1 polymer ?
#
loop_
_entity_poly.entity_id
_entity_poly.type
_entity_poly.pdbx_seq_one_letter_code
_entity_poly.pdbx_strand_id
1 'polypeptide(L)'
;MDFTVHYLLSTSLILTSTIIEAAIIFNNGVTTTTSLNRASFPDGFVFGTSSSAYQYEGAADIGGRTPSIWDTFTHNYPEKIADRSNGDIAIDEYHRYKEDVEIMKDLNMDAYRFSISWSRILPKGKLSGGVNKEGIKYYNNLINELLAKDIQPSVTILHWDVPQVLEDEYGGLLSPKIVDDFRDYAEVCFKEFGDRVKHWITLNEPWSIGKFAYANGAYAPGRCSPWQNLNCTGGDSATEPYIVSHYQLLVHAAAVNIYKTKYQETQKGKIGIAINSHWIMPLYDTKLDHLAAQRALDFMLGWYVDML
;
A
#
# COMPACT_ATOMS: atom_id res chain seq x y z
N MET A 1 -79.24 -30.21 23.96
CA MET A 1 -78.03 -30.58 23.19
C MET A 1 -77.86 -29.50 22.12
N ASP A 2 -76.65 -29.21 21.67
CA ASP A 2 -76.33 -28.29 20.56
C ASP A 2 -76.04 -26.81 20.85
N PHE A 3 -75.28 -26.51 21.90
CA PHE A 3 -74.44 -25.28 21.89
C PHE A 3 -73.07 -25.51 22.54
N THR A 4 -72.99 -26.35 23.57
CA THR A 4 -71.75 -26.62 24.31
C THR A 4 -70.75 -27.48 23.53
N VAL A 5 -71.22 -28.37 22.65
CA VAL A 5 -70.36 -29.28 21.87
C VAL A 5 -69.69 -28.56 20.69
N HIS A 6 -70.38 -27.59 20.06
CA HIS A 6 -69.77 -26.79 18.99
C HIS A 6 -68.69 -25.84 19.50
N TYR A 7 -68.85 -25.27 20.70
CA TYR A 7 -67.83 -24.39 21.28
C TYR A 7 -66.53 -25.16 21.58
N LEU A 8 -66.64 -26.36 22.17
CA LEU A 8 -65.50 -27.22 22.49
C LEU A 8 -64.75 -27.74 21.26
N LEU A 9 -65.47 -28.08 20.18
CA LEU A 9 -64.85 -28.48 18.91
C LEU A 9 -64.19 -27.29 18.19
N SER A 10 -64.78 -26.09 18.24
CA SER A 10 -64.15 -24.89 17.66
C SER A 10 -62.91 -24.44 18.44
N THR A 11 -62.90 -24.54 19.77
CA THR A 11 -61.72 -24.20 20.59
C THR A 11 -60.60 -25.23 20.44
N SER A 12 -60.94 -26.51 20.25
CA SER A 12 -59.95 -27.57 19.98
C SER A 12 -59.28 -27.39 18.62
N LEU A 13 -60.04 -26.99 17.59
CA LEU A 13 -59.49 -26.80 16.23
C LEU A 13 -58.56 -25.58 16.16
N ILE A 14 -58.92 -24.49 16.86
CA ILE A 14 -58.12 -23.26 16.92
C ILE A 14 -56.85 -23.46 17.75
N LEU A 15 -56.87 -24.27 18.82
CA LEU A 15 -55.63 -24.62 19.54
C LEU A 15 -54.70 -25.51 18.71
N THR A 16 -55.23 -26.44 17.91
CA THR A 16 -54.39 -27.29 17.05
C THR A 16 -53.83 -26.54 15.84
N SER A 17 -54.56 -25.58 15.26
CA SER A 17 -54.05 -24.78 14.14
C SER A 17 -53.00 -23.76 14.59
N THR A 18 -53.15 -23.17 15.78
CA THR A 18 -52.17 -22.22 16.34
C THR A 18 -50.87 -22.91 16.79
N ILE A 19 -50.93 -24.16 17.25
CA ILE A 19 -49.71 -24.95 17.56
C ILE A 19 -48.97 -25.38 16.27
N ILE A 20 -49.68 -25.66 15.18
CA ILE A 20 -49.05 -25.99 13.88
C ILE A 20 -48.46 -24.74 13.21
N GLU A 21 -49.14 -23.59 13.27
CA GLU A 21 -48.57 -22.33 12.76
C GLU A 21 -47.35 -21.86 13.58
N ALA A 22 -47.36 -22.03 14.91
CA ALA A 22 -46.18 -21.74 15.74
C ALA A 22 -44.99 -22.67 15.40
N ALA A 23 -45.24 -23.97 15.14
CA ALA A 23 -44.20 -24.90 14.73
C ALA A 23 -43.64 -24.61 13.32
N ILE A 24 -44.46 -24.07 12.41
CA ILE A 24 -44.02 -23.66 11.06
C ILE A 24 -43.26 -22.32 11.11
N ILE A 25 -43.61 -21.41 12.02
CA ILE A 25 -42.88 -20.14 12.21
C ILE A 25 -41.51 -20.36 12.87
N PHE A 26 -41.34 -21.38 13.71
CA PHE A 26 -40.02 -21.75 14.27
C PHE A 26 -39.17 -22.65 13.35
N ASN A 27 -39.71 -23.12 12.22
CA ASN A 27 -38.97 -23.94 11.24
C ASN A 27 -38.78 -23.25 9.87
N ASN A 28 -39.31 -22.03 9.71
CA ASN A 28 -38.89 -21.13 8.66
C ASN A 28 -37.56 -20.53 9.05
N GLY A 29 -36.50 -21.27 8.71
CA GLY A 29 -35.11 -20.84 8.68
C GLY A 29 -34.82 -19.69 9.63
N VAL A 30 -34.19 -20.00 10.76
CA VAL A 30 -33.01 -19.20 11.08
C VAL A 30 -32.20 -19.24 9.79
N THR A 31 -32.36 -18.23 8.94
CA THR A 31 -31.29 -17.79 8.08
C THR A 31 -30.20 -17.52 9.10
N THR A 32 -29.40 -18.54 9.35
CA THR A 32 -28.00 -18.34 9.56
C THR A 32 -27.65 -17.47 8.37
N THR A 33 -27.68 -16.15 8.57
CA THR A 33 -26.71 -15.31 7.93
C THR A 33 -25.44 -16.06 8.19
N THR A 34 -24.96 -16.81 7.20
CA THR A 34 -23.62 -17.37 7.22
C THR A 34 -22.78 -16.14 7.48
N SER A 35 -22.42 -15.91 8.74
CA SER A 35 -21.81 -14.67 9.16
C SER A 35 -20.58 -14.55 8.27
N LEU A 36 -20.47 -13.45 7.52
CA LEU A 36 -19.38 -13.27 6.57
C LEU A 36 -18.07 -13.58 7.31
N ASN A 37 -17.35 -14.59 6.84
CA ASN A 37 -16.15 -15.08 7.48
C ASN A 37 -15.14 -15.54 6.42
N ARG A 38 -13.93 -15.90 6.85
CA ARG A 38 -12.84 -16.27 5.95
C ARG A 38 -13.16 -17.45 5.02
N ALA A 39 -14.05 -18.37 5.43
CA ALA A 39 -14.50 -19.48 4.58
C ALA A 39 -15.45 -19.05 3.44
N SER A 40 -15.86 -17.78 3.41
CA SER A 40 -16.57 -17.20 2.26
C SER A 40 -15.64 -16.82 1.09
N PHE A 41 -14.32 -16.94 1.28
CA PHE A 41 -13.29 -16.64 0.28
C PHE A 41 -12.61 -17.94 -0.19
N PRO A 42 -11.94 -17.95 -1.35
CA PRO A 42 -11.22 -19.13 -1.83
C PRO A 42 -10.20 -19.64 -0.79
N ASP A 43 -10.01 -20.96 -0.74
CA ASP A 43 -8.98 -21.55 0.11
C ASP A 43 -7.61 -20.95 -0.18
N GLY A 44 -6.90 -20.54 0.88
CA GLY A 44 -5.61 -19.87 0.77
C GLY A 44 -5.68 -18.37 0.43
N PHE A 45 -6.87 -17.74 0.48
CA PHE A 45 -6.97 -16.28 0.38
C PHE A 45 -6.18 -15.61 1.52
N VAL A 46 -5.32 -14.67 1.14
CA VAL A 46 -4.42 -13.96 2.08
C VAL A 46 -5.10 -12.67 2.53
N PHE A 47 -5.39 -12.58 3.81
CA PHE A 47 -5.78 -11.33 4.48
C PHE A 47 -4.57 -10.76 5.22
N GLY A 48 -4.38 -9.45 5.14
CA GLY A 48 -3.24 -8.81 5.78
C GLY A 48 -3.46 -7.34 6.07
N THR A 49 -2.50 -6.77 6.77
CA THR A 49 -2.38 -5.34 7.05
C THR A 49 -1.28 -4.72 6.19
N SER A 50 -1.20 -3.39 6.15
CA SER A 50 -0.20 -2.67 5.36
C SER A 50 0.35 -1.44 6.07
N SER A 51 1.63 -1.15 5.83
CA SER A 51 2.36 0.02 6.32
C SER A 51 3.31 0.58 5.25
N SER A 52 4.01 1.66 5.59
CA SER A 52 5.16 2.17 4.84
C SER A 52 6.21 2.74 5.80
N ALA A 53 7.46 2.71 5.35
CA ALA A 53 8.62 3.02 6.17
C ALA A 53 8.54 4.40 6.82
N TYR A 54 8.37 5.46 6.03
CA TYR A 54 8.31 6.83 6.58
C TYR A 54 7.09 7.06 7.50
N GLN A 55 5.99 6.36 7.25
CA GLN A 55 4.76 6.51 8.04
C GLN A 55 4.78 5.73 9.36
N TYR A 56 5.64 4.71 9.51
CA TYR A 56 5.60 3.78 10.65
C TYR A 56 6.92 3.69 11.43
N GLU A 57 8.07 3.66 10.74
CA GLU A 57 9.35 3.31 11.38
C GLU A 57 9.82 4.31 12.41
N GLY A 58 9.79 5.60 12.07
CA GLY A 58 10.55 6.60 12.82
C GLY A 58 12.05 6.35 12.74
N ALA A 59 12.76 6.65 13.83
CA ALA A 59 14.21 6.46 13.94
C ALA A 59 14.93 7.09 12.73
N ALA A 60 14.52 8.32 12.40
CA ALA A 60 14.85 8.98 11.14
C ALA A 60 16.35 9.26 10.96
N ASP A 61 17.09 9.46 12.05
CA ASP A 61 18.53 9.71 12.08
C ASP A 61 19.31 8.65 12.88
N ILE A 62 18.69 7.49 13.13
CA ILE A 62 19.26 6.40 13.93
C ILE A 62 19.77 5.26 13.03
N GLY A 63 20.80 4.56 13.49
CA GLY A 63 21.31 3.34 12.85
C GLY A 63 21.92 3.58 11.47
N GLY A 64 22.45 4.78 11.24
CA GLY A 64 23.11 5.16 9.98
C GLY A 64 22.16 5.51 8.83
N ARG A 65 20.85 5.62 9.07
CA ARG A 65 19.90 6.19 8.10
C ARG A 65 20.23 7.66 7.83
N THR A 66 20.04 8.10 6.58
CA THR A 66 20.08 9.52 6.19
C THR A 66 18.70 10.02 5.75
N PRO A 67 18.52 11.35 5.59
CA PRO A 67 17.24 11.90 5.15
C PRO A 67 16.76 11.36 3.79
N SER A 68 15.48 11.04 3.73
CA SER A 68 14.68 10.94 2.51
C SER A 68 14.09 12.31 2.16
N ILE A 69 13.46 12.42 0.98
CA ILE A 69 12.74 13.63 0.58
C ILE A 69 11.61 14.02 1.55
N TRP A 70 11.02 13.05 2.25
CA TRP A 70 9.95 13.32 3.22
C TRP A 70 10.47 13.90 4.54
N ASP A 71 11.65 13.48 5.00
CA ASP A 71 12.32 14.12 6.15
C ASP A 71 12.55 15.60 5.84
N THR A 72 13.21 15.89 4.71
CA THR A 72 13.48 17.26 4.25
C THR A 72 12.21 18.07 4.08
N PHE A 73 11.17 17.49 3.46
CA PHE A 73 9.93 18.20 3.17
C PHE A 73 9.18 18.60 4.44
N THR A 74 9.03 17.68 5.39
CA THR A 74 8.31 17.95 6.65
C THR A 74 9.09 18.89 7.57
N HIS A 75 10.42 18.82 7.59
CA HIS A 75 11.26 19.75 8.37
C HIS A 75 11.30 21.16 7.77
N ASN A 76 11.39 21.29 6.44
CA ASN A 76 11.51 22.59 5.79
C ASN A 76 10.16 23.28 5.54
N TYR A 77 9.09 22.52 5.37
CA TYR A 77 7.74 23.02 5.06
C TYR A 77 6.70 22.43 6.03
N PRO A 78 6.86 22.62 7.35
CA PRO A 78 5.95 22.04 8.34
C PRO A 78 4.51 22.55 8.17
N GLU A 79 4.32 23.74 7.60
CA GLU A 79 3.00 24.29 7.30
C GLU A 79 2.23 23.54 6.20
N LYS A 80 2.92 22.69 5.42
CA LYS A 80 2.28 21.80 4.44
C LYS A 80 1.73 20.52 5.06
N ILE A 81 2.04 20.26 6.33
CA ILE A 81 1.48 19.16 7.11
C ILE A 81 0.38 19.74 8.00
N ALA A 82 -0.82 19.15 7.94
CA ALA A 82 -2.03 19.72 8.53
C ALA A 82 -1.90 20.05 10.03
N ASP A 83 -1.20 19.20 10.78
CA ASP A 83 -0.90 19.36 12.21
C ASP A 83 0.56 19.76 12.48
N ARG A 84 1.33 20.05 11.43
CA ARG A 84 2.76 20.38 11.46
C ARG A 84 3.66 19.29 12.06
N SER A 85 3.17 18.05 12.09
CA SER A 85 3.95 16.87 12.50
C SER A 85 4.95 16.44 11.43
N ASN A 86 5.75 15.42 11.76
CA ASN A 86 6.71 14.77 10.87
C ASN A 86 6.82 13.27 11.19
N GLY A 87 7.61 12.54 10.40
CA GLY A 87 7.88 11.12 10.57
C GLY A 87 9.11 10.78 11.43
N ASP A 88 9.64 11.71 12.24
CA ASP A 88 10.90 11.48 12.98
C ASP A 88 10.80 10.27 13.94
N ILE A 89 9.64 10.14 14.58
CA ILE A 89 9.28 9.04 15.49
C ILE A 89 8.18 8.16 14.89
N ALA A 90 7.20 8.74 14.19
CA ALA A 90 6.03 8.02 13.66
C ALA A 90 5.33 7.19 14.77
N ILE A 91 5.13 5.88 14.57
CA ILE A 91 4.66 4.95 15.63
C ILE A 91 5.80 4.19 16.33
N ASP A 92 7.04 4.49 15.94
CA ASP A 92 8.27 3.88 16.43
C ASP A 92 8.40 2.38 16.12
N GLU A 93 7.91 1.93 14.95
CA GLU A 93 8.00 0.52 14.51
C GLU A 93 9.47 0.05 14.46
N TYR A 94 10.42 0.96 14.19
CA TYR A 94 11.85 0.61 14.18
C TYR A 94 12.31 -0.09 15.47
N HIS A 95 11.78 0.36 16.63
CA HIS A 95 12.06 -0.27 17.92
C HIS A 95 10.96 -1.25 18.34
N ARG A 96 9.71 -1.06 17.88
CA ARG A 96 8.51 -1.73 18.38
C ARG A 96 7.89 -2.77 17.42
N TYR A 97 8.62 -3.13 16.36
CA TYR A 97 8.12 -4.08 15.36
C TYR A 97 7.68 -5.42 15.96
N LYS A 98 8.23 -5.86 17.09
CA LYS A 98 7.83 -7.12 17.73
C LYS A 98 6.41 -7.04 18.28
N GLU A 99 6.09 -5.94 18.94
CA GLU A 99 4.74 -5.67 19.43
C GLU A 99 3.74 -5.55 18.27
N ASP A 100 4.12 -4.87 17.20
CA ASP A 100 3.28 -4.74 16.00
C ASP A 100 3.00 -6.10 15.35
N VAL A 101 4.02 -6.95 15.23
CA VAL A 101 3.88 -8.32 14.71
C VAL A 101 2.98 -9.18 15.61
N GLU A 102 3.09 -9.06 16.94
CA GLU A 102 2.22 -9.79 17.87
C GLU A 102 0.76 -9.38 17.70
N ILE A 103 0.48 -8.08 17.56
CA ILE A 103 -0.87 -7.58 17.29
C ILE A 103 -1.42 -8.16 15.97
N MET A 104 -0.61 -8.22 14.91
CA MET A 104 -1.05 -8.83 13.64
C MET A 104 -1.38 -10.32 13.80
N LYS A 105 -0.63 -11.03 14.65
CA LYS A 105 -0.91 -12.44 14.96
C LYS A 105 -2.23 -12.58 15.71
N ASP A 106 -2.49 -11.75 16.71
CA ASP A 106 -3.74 -11.74 17.49
C ASP A 106 -4.95 -11.39 16.62
N LEU A 107 -4.76 -10.53 15.61
CA LEU A 107 -5.78 -10.20 14.61
C LEU A 107 -6.00 -11.32 13.56
N ASN A 108 -5.23 -12.41 13.62
CA ASN A 108 -5.29 -13.54 12.69
C ASN A 108 -5.05 -13.13 11.21
N MET A 109 -4.01 -12.31 11.00
CA MET A 109 -3.54 -11.91 9.67
C MET A 109 -2.59 -12.96 9.08
N ASP A 110 -2.66 -13.19 7.76
CA ASP A 110 -1.80 -14.11 7.04
C ASP A 110 -0.56 -13.43 6.46
N ALA A 111 -0.62 -12.11 6.25
CA ALA A 111 0.45 -11.34 5.64
C ALA A 111 0.57 -9.94 6.22
N TYR A 112 1.78 -9.39 6.15
CA TYR A 112 2.06 -8.00 6.43
C TYR A 112 2.75 -7.37 5.23
N ARG A 113 2.14 -6.33 4.68
CA ARG A 113 2.77 -5.51 3.64
C ARG A 113 3.49 -4.34 4.28
N PHE A 114 4.80 -4.23 4.11
CA PHE A 114 5.58 -3.07 4.57
C PHE A 114 6.48 -2.56 3.45
N SER A 115 7.10 -1.39 3.62
CA SER A 115 8.13 -0.92 2.69
C SER A 115 9.52 -0.88 3.31
N ILE A 116 10.54 -0.98 2.46
CA ILE A 116 11.94 -0.80 2.86
C ILE A 116 12.31 0.66 2.60
N SER A 117 12.95 1.30 3.57
CA SER A 117 13.44 2.66 3.43
C SER A 117 14.76 2.69 2.67
N TRP A 118 14.73 3.33 1.50
CA TRP A 118 15.91 3.41 0.63
C TRP A 118 17.06 4.12 1.34
N SER A 119 16.82 5.25 1.98
CA SER A 119 17.85 6.01 2.69
C SER A 119 18.37 5.29 3.95
N ARG A 120 17.64 4.29 4.48
CA ARG A 120 18.13 3.41 5.55
C ARG A 120 19.05 2.32 5.02
N ILE A 121 18.79 1.77 3.83
CA ILE A 121 19.62 0.71 3.20
C ILE A 121 20.85 1.28 2.50
N LEU A 122 20.68 2.35 1.71
CA LEU A 122 21.73 3.06 0.99
C LEU A 122 21.73 4.54 1.43
N PRO A 123 22.44 4.89 2.52
CA PRO A 123 22.39 6.25 3.06
C PRO A 123 22.96 7.32 2.13
N LYS A 124 23.81 6.92 1.17
CA LYS A 124 24.32 7.80 0.11
C LYS A 124 23.52 7.66 -1.20
N GLY A 125 22.34 7.05 -1.15
CA GLY A 125 21.44 6.79 -2.27
C GLY A 125 21.91 5.70 -3.23
N LYS A 126 23.20 5.72 -3.58
CA LYS A 126 23.82 4.81 -4.56
C LYS A 126 24.51 3.63 -3.88
N LEU A 127 24.53 2.49 -4.56
CA LEU A 127 25.25 1.29 -4.10
C LEU A 127 26.76 1.54 -3.89
N SER A 128 27.38 2.35 -4.75
CA SER A 128 28.80 2.76 -4.63
C SER A 128 29.11 3.51 -3.33
N GLY A 129 28.09 4.09 -2.69
CA GLY A 129 28.19 4.76 -1.40
C GLY A 129 28.23 3.82 -0.19
N GLY A 130 27.98 2.52 -0.40
CA GLY A 130 27.99 1.49 0.62
C GLY A 130 26.60 1.15 1.17
N VAL A 131 26.42 -0.13 1.52
CA VAL A 131 25.20 -0.65 2.15
C VAL A 131 25.30 -0.48 3.66
N ASN A 132 24.25 0.05 4.28
CA ASN A 132 24.15 0.17 5.72
C ASN A 132 23.73 -1.16 6.35
N LYS A 133 24.68 -1.82 7.04
CA LYS A 133 24.45 -3.12 7.68
C LYS A 133 23.43 -3.06 8.83
N GLU A 134 23.29 -1.93 9.52
CA GLU A 134 22.27 -1.80 10.57
C GLU A 134 20.86 -1.73 9.98
N GLY A 135 20.69 -1.02 8.86
CA GLY A 135 19.44 -1.02 8.10
C GLY A 135 19.07 -2.43 7.62
N ILE A 136 20.03 -3.16 7.05
CA ILE A 136 19.83 -4.57 6.65
C ILE A 136 19.44 -5.44 7.86
N LYS A 137 20.09 -5.25 9.01
CA LYS A 137 19.78 -5.99 10.23
C LYS A 137 18.35 -5.72 10.72
N TYR A 138 17.89 -4.48 10.67
CA TYR A 138 16.52 -4.12 11.05
C TYR A 138 15.48 -4.90 10.23
N TYR A 139 15.51 -4.81 8.89
CA TYR A 139 14.53 -5.52 8.07
C TYR A 139 14.67 -7.03 8.16
N ASN A 140 15.89 -7.56 8.33
CA ASN A 140 16.07 -8.98 8.61
C ASN A 140 15.36 -9.41 9.90
N ASN A 141 15.45 -8.61 10.97
CA ASN A 141 14.77 -8.91 12.22
C ASN A 141 13.25 -8.86 12.06
N LEU A 142 12.71 -7.83 11.40
CA LEU A 142 11.28 -7.73 11.11
C LEU A 142 10.78 -8.93 10.29
N ILE A 143 11.48 -9.26 9.19
CA ILE A 143 11.13 -10.42 8.35
C ILE A 143 11.18 -11.73 9.14
N ASN A 144 12.19 -11.92 9.98
CA ASN A 144 12.31 -13.13 10.79
C ASN A 144 11.20 -13.22 11.85
N GLU A 145 10.84 -12.12 12.49
CA GLU A 145 9.76 -12.06 13.48
C GLU A 145 8.40 -12.38 12.82
N LEU A 146 8.10 -11.79 11.66
CA LEU A 146 6.90 -12.10 10.88
C LEU A 146 6.79 -13.59 10.57
N LEU A 147 7.86 -14.18 10.04
CA LEU A 147 7.88 -15.59 9.67
C LEU A 147 7.80 -16.51 10.90
N ALA A 148 8.37 -16.11 12.04
CA ALA A 148 8.24 -16.85 13.30
C ALA A 148 6.79 -16.88 13.83
N LYS A 149 5.92 -15.97 13.35
CA LYS A 149 4.49 -15.91 13.67
C LYS A 149 3.59 -16.38 12.53
N ASP A 150 4.16 -17.03 11.51
CA ASP A 150 3.47 -17.49 10.30
C ASP A 150 2.83 -16.36 9.47
N ILE A 151 3.38 -15.14 9.55
CA ILE A 151 2.92 -13.98 8.79
C ILE A 151 3.82 -13.80 7.57
N GLN A 152 3.24 -13.80 6.38
CA GLN A 152 3.97 -13.69 5.13
C GLN A 152 4.40 -12.24 4.88
N PRO A 153 5.70 -11.95 4.68
CA PRO A 153 6.16 -10.62 4.31
C PRO A 153 5.82 -10.31 2.84
N SER A 154 5.15 -9.18 2.61
CA SER A 154 4.93 -8.59 1.29
C SER A 154 5.65 -7.23 1.22
N VAL A 155 6.70 -7.13 0.42
CA VAL A 155 7.64 -6.00 0.54
C VAL A 155 7.47 -5.02 -0.60
N THR A 156 7.19 -3.76 -0.26
CA THR A 156 7.26 -2.61 -1.17
C THR A 156 8.68 -2.03 -1.19
N ILE A 157 9.33 -1.95 -2.34
CA ILE A 157 10.72 -1.50 -2.46
C ILE A 157 10.82 0.02 -2.33
N LEU A 158 9.95 0.77 -3.01
CA LEU A 158 9.86 2.23 -2.86
C LEU A 158 8.43 2.67 -2.55
N HIS A 159 8.28 3.34 -1.41
CA HIS A 159 7.05 3.98 -0.98
C HIS A 159 7.32 5.47 -0.74
N TRP A 160 7.60 6.17 -1.84
CA TRP A 160 7.72 7.63 -1.92
C TRP A 160 8.94 8.25 -1.20
N ASP A 161 9.75 7.47 -0.52
CA ASP A 161 10.86 7.92 0.34
C ASP A 161 12.23 7.86 -0.36
N VAL A 162 12.34 8.49 -1.53
CA VAL A 162 13.61 8.63 -2.26
C VAL A 162 14.66 9.31 -1.36
N PRO A 163 15.92 8.84 -1.31
CA PRO A 163 16.98 9.48 -0.53
C PRO A 163 17.19 10.94 -0.97
N GLN A 164 17.25 11.87 -0.01
CA GLN A 164 17.42 13.30 -0.31
C GLN A 164 18.67 13.56 -1.15
N VAL A 165 19.74 12.81 -0.90
CA VAL A 165 21.00 12.92 -1.65
C VAL A 165 20.84 12.68 -3.16
N LEU A 166 19.85 11.88 -3.61
CA LEU A 166 19.56 11.68 -5.03
C LEU A 166 18.69 12.82 -5.61
N GLU A 167 17.78 13.36 -4.79
CA GLU A 167 17.04 14.57 -5.13
C GLU A 167 17.99 15.76 -5.31
N ASP A 168 18.97 15.92 -4.42
CA ASP A 168 19.98 16.98 -4.49
C ASP A 168 20.94 16.80 -5.67
N GLU A 169 21.37 15.57 -5.97
CA GLU A 169 22.37 15.31 -7.02
C GLU A 169 21.80 15.54 -8.43
N TYR A 170 20.55 15.14 -8.67
CA TYR A 170 19.99 15.16 -10.02
C TYR A 170 18.45 15.32 -10.09
N GLY A 171 17.78 15.67 -9.00
CA GLY A 171 16.31 15.83 -8.98
C GLY A 171 15.54 14.52 -8.90
N GLY A 172 16.17 13.45 -8.36
CA GLY A 172 15.48 12.20 -8.05
C GLY A 172 14.73 11.61 -9.24
N LEU A 173 13.41 11.50 -9.11
CA LEU A 173 12.52 10.92 -10.12
C LEU A 173 12.37 11.76 -11.41
N LEU A 174 12.94 12.97 -11.49
CA LEU A 174 12.98 13.77 -12.71
C LEU A 174 14.11 13.40 -13.66
N SER A 175 15.02 12.52 -13.25
CA SER A 175 16.25 12.20 -13.98
C SER A 175 16.28 10.75 -14.42
N PRO A 176 16.81 10.44 -15.63
CA PRO A 176 17.00 9.06 -16.07
C PRO A 176 17.98 8.28 -15.19
N LYS A 177 18.86 8.96 -14.44
CA LYS A 177 19.83 8.32 -13.54
C LYS A 177 19.16 7.50 -12.43
N ILE A 178 17.93 7.85 -12.04
CA ILE A 178 17.20 7.15 -10.99
C ILE A 178 16.92 5.68 -11.36
N VAL A 179 16.87 5.36 -12.65
CA VAL A 179 16.59 3.99 -13.16
C VAL A 179 17.68 3.02 -12.70
N ASP A 180 18.94 3.39 -12.88
CA ASP A 180 20.07 2.54 -12.48
C ASP A 180 20.24 2.50 -10.96
N ASP A 181 20.12 3.65 -10.29
CA ASP A 181 20.24 3.74 -8.83
C ASP A 181 19.13 2.93 -8.14
N PHE A 182 17.88 2.96 -8.65
CA PHE A 182 16.78 2.14 -8.13
C PHE A 182 16.97 0.66 -8.43
N ARG A 183 17.45 0.29 -9.63
CA ARG A 183 17.76 -1.10 -9.97
C ARG A 183 18.76 -1.67 -8.95
N ASP A 184 19.82 -0.94 -8.65
CA ASP A 184 20.86 -1.39 -7.72
C ASP A 184 20.31 -1.50 -6.29
N TYR A 185 19.48 -0.54 -5.85
CA TYR A 185 18.76 -0.62 -4.57
C TYR A 185 17.83 -1.83 -4.48
N ALA A 186 17.02 -2.08 -5.50
CA ALA A 186 16.15 -3.24 -5.58
C ALA A 186 16.97 -4.55 -5.56
N GLU A 187 18.12 -4.58 -6.25
CA GLU A 187 19.01 -5.73 -6.25
C GLU A 187 19.59 -6.02 -4.85
N VAL A 188 19.94 -5.00 -4.08
CA VAL A 188 20.32 -5.17 -2.66
C VAL A 188 19.17 -5.82 -1.89
N CYS A 189 17.94 -5.33 -2.05
CA CYS A 189 16.78 -5.93 -1.38
C CYS A 189 16.58 -7.41 -1.75
N PHE A 190 16.70 -7.75 -3.03
CA PHE A 190 16.57 -9.14 -3.50
C PHE A 190 17.68 -10.04 -2.95
N LYS A 191 18.93 -9.55 -2.92
CA LYS A 191 20.08 -10.31 -2.38
C LYS A 191 19.93 -10.59 -0.89
N GLU A 192 19.53 -9.57 -0.12
CA GLU A 192 19.57 -9.62 1.34
C GLU A 192 18.32 -10.26 1.97
N PHE A 193 17.18 -10.20 1.28
CA PHE A 193 15.89 -10.61 1.85
C PHE A 193 15.12 -11.64 1.01
N GLY A 194 15.49 -11.84 -0.26
CA GLY A 194 14.71 -12.66 -1.20
C GLY A 194 14.77 -14.17 -0.93
N ASP A 195 15.66 -14.62 -0.05
CA ASP A 195 15.64 -15.99 0.48
C ASP A 195 14.33 -16.27 1.27
N ARG A 196 13.78 -15.25 1.93
CA ARG A 196 12.56 -15.31 2.77
C ARG A 196 11.37 -14.57 2.17
N VAL A 197 11.57 -13.43 1.53
CA VAL A 197 10.50 -12.63 0.93
C VAL A 197 10.08 -13.20 -0.43
N LYS A 198 8.79 -13.53 -0.58
CA LYS A 198 8.22 -14.15 -1.80
C LYS A 198 7.25 -13.26 -2.56
N HIS A 199 6.89 -12.11 -2.02
CA HIS A 199 6.00 -11.15 -2.67
C HIS A 199 6.65 -9.77 -2.67
N TRP A 200 7.04 -9.31 -3.85
CA TRP A 200 7.70 -8.04 -4.08
C TRP A 200 6.76 -7.07 -4.80
N ILE A 201 6.75 -5.84 -4.34
CA ILE A 201 6.06 -4.70 -4.95
C ILE A 201 7.13 -3.66 -5.21
N THR A 202 7.36 -3.33 -6.47
CA THR A 202 8.38 -2.34 -6.85
C THR A 202 8.05 -0.94 -6.31
N LEU A 203 6.89 -0.40 -6.71
CA LEU A 203 6.43 0.94 -6.37
C LEU A 203 5.05 0.89 -5.72
N ASN A 204 4.82 1.78 -4.77
CA ASN A 204 3.48 2.13 -4.30
C ASN A 204 2.95 3.37 -5.01
N GLU A 205 1.78 3.27 -5.61
CA GLU A 205 0.97 4.40 -6.09
C GLU A 205 1.75 5.45 -6.89
N PRO A 206 2.34 5.08 -8.04
CA PRO A 206 3.16 6.01 -8.80
C PRO A 206 2.36 7.24 -9.30
N TRP A 207 1.04 7.09 -9.50
CA TRP A 207 0.15 8.20 -9.82
C TRP A 207 0.11 9.25 -8.70
N SER A 208 0.06 8.81 -7.44
CA SER A 208 0.07 9.71 -6.27
C SER A 208 1.33 10.56 -6.24
N ILE A 209 2.50 9.98 -6.56
CA ILE A 209 3.74 10.76 -6.68
C ILE A 209 3.61 11.80 -7.80
N GLY A 210 3.28 11.38 -9.03
CA GLY A 210 3.17 12.30 -10.17
C GLY A 210 2.19 13.45 -9.92
N LYS A 211 1.02 13.13 -9.36
CA LYS A 211 -0.04 14.11 -9.08
C LYS A 211 0.29 15.00 -7.88
N PHE A 212 0.57 14.44 -6.72
CA PHE A 212 0.66 15.22 -5.48
C PHE A 212 2.03 15.83 -5.26
N ALA A 213 3.11 15.18 -5.71
CA ALA A 213 4.46 15.69 -5.51
C ALA A 213 4.95 16.64 -6.62
N TYR A 214 4.48 16.47 -7.85
CA TYR A 214 4.98 17.21 -9.03
C TYR A 214 3.92 18.02 -9.79
N ALA A 215 2.62 17.84 -9.50
CA ALA A 215 1.56 18.67 -10.07
C ALA A 215 0.96 19.64 -9.05
N ASN A 216 0.63 19.15 -7.85
CA ASN A 216 -0.02 19.94 -6.79
C ASN A 216 0.99 20.47 -5.75
N GLY A 217 2.20 19.90 -5.67
CA GLY A 217 3.22 20.26 -4.69
C GLY A 217 2.84 20.07 -3.23
N ALA A 218 1.90 19.16 -2.96
CA ALA A 218 1.40 18.81 -1.62
C ALA A 218 2.26 17.74 -0.95
N TYR A 219 2.90 16.85 -1.72
CA TYR A 219 3.78 15.79 -1.23
C TYR A 219 5.24 16.11 -1.56
N ALA A 220 6.19 15.53 -0.85
CA ALA A 220 7.62 15.69 -1.13
C ALA A 220 7.97 15.29 -2.58
N PRO A 221 8.78 16.06 -3.34
CA PRO A 221 9.55 17.24 -2.93
C PRO A 221 8.80 18.59 -3.05
N GLY A 222 7.49 18.58 -3.27
CA GLY A 222 6.63 19.76 -3.15
C GLY A 222 6.64 20.67 -4.37
N ARG A 223 6.71 20.10 -5.59
CA ARG A 223 6.85 20.82 -6.85
C ARG A 223 5.52 21.07 -7.57
N CYS A 224 5.37 22.26 -8.12
CA CYS A 224 4.25 22.68 -8.96
C CYS A 224 4.57 23.96 -9.73
N SER A 225 3.76 24.29 -10.75
CA SER A 225 3.96 25.50 -11.54
C SER A 225 3.74 26.80 -10.72
N PRO A 226 4.53 27.87 -10.97
CA PRO A 226 4.42 29.13 -10.23
C PRO A 226 3.03 29.79 -10.27
N TRP A 227 2.27 29.64 -11.37
CA TRP A 227 0.95 30.24 -11.55
C TRP A 227 -0.11 29.71 -10.59
N GLN A 228 0.14 28.57 -9.93
CA GLN A 228 -0.80 28.01 -8.94
C GLN A 228 -0.70 28.70 -7.57
N ASN A 229 0.39 29.43 -7.28
CA ASN A 229 0.62 30.12 -6.02
C ASN A 229 0.45 29.24 -4.76
N LEU A 230 0.90 27.99 -4.82
CA LEU A 230 0.78 27.00 -3.74
C LEU A 230 2.04 26.87 -2.86
N ASN A 231 2.92 27.88 -2.88
CA ASN A 231 4.20 27.87 -2.17
C ASN A 231 5.03 26.59 -2.46
N CYS A 232 5.14 26.22 -3.73
CA CYS A 232 5.90 25.06 -4.17
C CYS A 232 7.41 25.35 -4.23
N THR A 233 8.22 24.30 -4.17
CA THR A 233 9.68 24.39 -4.23
C THR A 233 10.21 24.71 -5.64
N GLY A 234 9.30 24.73 -6.63
CA GLY A 234 9.56 25.00 -8.04
C GLY A 234 8.83 24.02 -8.93
N GLY A 235 9.19 23.98 -10.21
CA GLY A 235 8.74 22.96 -11.16
C GLY A 235 7.64 23.40 -12.11
N ASP A 236 7.08 22.41 -12.82
CA ASP A 236 6.08 22.61 -13.85
C ASP A 236 5.08 21.44 -13.90
N SER A 237 3.88 21.72 -13.39
CA SER A 237 2.76 20.78 -13.31
C SER A 237 2.24 20.30 -14.67
N ALA A 238 2.63 20.95 -15.78
CA ALA A 238 2.27 20.52 -17.13
C ALA A 238 3.25 19.50 -17.72
N THR A 239 4.45 19.35 -17.15
CA THR A 239 5.51 18.51 -17.74
C THR A 239 6.09 17.49 -16.75
N GLU A 240 6.39 17.91 -15.53
CA GLU A 240 7.05 17.06 -14.53
C GLU A 240 6.28 15.79 -14.16
N PRO A 241 4.94 15.80 -13.98
CA PRO A 241 4.19 14.57 -13.71
C PRO A 241 4.37 13.49 -14.79
N TYR A 242 4.54 13.88 -16.05
CA TYR A 242 4.78 12.95 -17.16
C TYR A 242 6.21 12.42 -17.16
N ILE A 243 7.20 13.28 -16.90
CA ILE A 243 8.61 12.89 -16.79
C ILE A 243 8.78 11.88 -15.64
N VAL A 244 8.23 12.20 -14.47
CA VAL A 244 8.28 11.34 -13.29
C VAL A 244 7.55 10.03 -13.53
N SER A 245 6.36 10.05 -14.14
CA SER A 245 5.64 8.81 -14.49
C SER A 245 6.43 7.92 -15.46
N HIS A 246 7.11 8.53 -16.44
CA HIS A 246 7.96 7.80 -17.38
C HIS A 246 9.13 7.10 -16.65
N TYR A 247 9.86 7.80 -15.78
CA TYR A 247 10.95 7.18 -15.04
C TYR A 247 10.47 6.19 -13.97
N GLN A 248 9.28 6.38 -13.39
CA GLN A 248 8.65 5.38 -12.52
C GLN A 248 8.36 4.05 -13.26
N LEU A 249 7.88 4.12 -14.50
CA LEU A 249 7.69 2.91 -15.32
C LEU A 249 9.03 2.24 -15.67
N LEU A 250 10.06 3.03 -15.99
CA LEU A 250 11.39 2.50 -16.30
C LEU A 250 12.09 1.88 -15.08
N VAL A 251 11.99 2.47 -13.88
CA VAL A 251 12.57 1.89 -12.66
C VAL A 251 11.84 0.59 -12.29
N HIS A 252 10.52 0.52 -12.49
CA HIS A 252 9.74 -0.70 -12.35
C HIS A 252 10.25 -1.79 -13.29
N ALA A 253 10.34 -1.49 -14.59
CA ALA A 253 10.80 -2.43 -15.61
C ALA A 253 12.23 -2.92 -15.32
N ALA A 254 13.14 -2.04 -14.90
CA ALA A 254 14.51 -2.40 -14.56
C ALA A 254 14.57 -3.37 -13.37
N ALA A 255 13.81 -3.11 -12.30
CA ALA A 255 13.74 -3.99 -11.12
C ALA A 255 13.07 -5.34 -11.42
N VAL A 256 12.00 -5.35 -12.22
CA VAL A 256 11.35 -6.59 -12.66
C VAL A 256 12.29 -7.42 -13.54
N ASN A 257 13.01 -6.78 -14.46
CA ASN A 257 13.94 -7.47 -15.35
C ASN A 257 15.06 -8.17 -14.55
N ILE A 258 15.71 -7.48 -13.61
CA ILE A 258 16.76 -8.10 -12.80
C ILE A 258 16.21 -9.19 -11.88
N TYR A 259 15.02 -9.01 -11.29
CA TYR A 259 14.39 -10.04 -10.48
C TYR A 259 14.10 -11.31 -11.29
N LYS A 260 13.43 -11.18 -12.44
CA LYS A 260 13.05 -12.31 -13.29
C LYS A 260 14.25 -13.06 -13.85
N THR A 261 15.30 -12.34 -14.26
CA THR A 261 16.46 -12.95 -14.93
C THR A 261 17.50 -13.54 -13.99
N LYS A 262 17.57 -13.06 -12.73
CA LYS A 262 18.64 -13.45 -11.79
C LYS A 262 18.15 -14.11 -10.51
N TYR A 263 16.95 -13.78 -10.03
CA TYR A 263 16.49 -14.15 -8.69
C TYR A 263 15.25 -15.03 -8.68
N GLN A 264 14.32 -14.86 -9.62
CA GLN A 264 13.02 -15.51 -9.55
C GLN A 264 13.11 -17.04 -9.59
N GLU A 265 14.00 -17.61 -10.40
CA GLU A 265 14.17 -19.07 -10.50
C GLU A 265 14.61 -19.69 -9.17
N THR A 266 15.59 -19.06 -8.50
CA THR A 266 16.17 -19.58 -7.25
C THR A 266 15.32 -19.23 -6.03
N GLN A 267 14.79 -18.01 -5.97
CA GLN A 267 14.02 -17.51 -4.83
C GLN A 267 12.54 -17.89 -4.90
N LYS A 268 12.01 -18.20 -6.08
CA LYS A 268 10.62 -18.63 -6.33
C LYS A 268 9.54 -17.64 -5.86
N GLY A 269 9.87 -16.36 -5.80
CA GLY A 269 8.92 -15.31 -5.46
C GLY A 269 8.23 -14.70 -6.69
N LYS A 270 7.32 -13.76 -6.42
CA LYS A 270 6.58 -12.97 -7.40
C LYS A 270 6.92 -11.50 -7.22
N ILE A 271 6.90 -10.75 -8.31
CA ILE A 271 7.13 -9.31 -8.32
C ILE A 271 6.04 -8.60 -9.11
N GLY A 272 5.58 -7.46 -8.62
CA GLY A 272 4.58 -6.60 -9.25
C GLY A 272 4.71 -5.14 -8.83
N ILE A 273 3.61 -4.41 -8.95
CA ILE A 273 3.48 -2.99 -8.64
C ILE A 273 2.11 -2.73 -8.02
N ALA A 274 2.01 -1.80 -7.07
CA ALA A 274 0.74 -1.40 -6.47
C ALA A 274 0.27 -0.09 -7.10
N ILE A 275 -0.87 -0.13 -7.80
CA ILE A 275 -1.47 1.02 -8.48
C ILE A 275 -2.72 1.46 -7.73
N ASN A 276 -2.88 2.76 -7.52
CA ASN A 276 -4.12 3.35 -7.02
C ASN A 276 -4.99 3.88 -8.15
N SER A 277 -6.31 3.75 -7.96
CA SER A 277 -7.30 4.37 -8.82
C SER A 277 -8.61 4.58 -8.05
N HIS A 278 -9.32 5.66 -8.39
CA HIS A 278 -10.71 5.80 -8.01
C HIS A 278 -11.60 5.07 -9.03
N TRP A 279 -12.69 4.47 -8.56
CA TRP A 279 -13.77 4.07 -9.46
C TRP A 279 -14.50 5.33 -9.94
N ILE A 280 -14.33 5.67 -11.21
CA ILE A 280 -14.91 6.88 -11.79
C ILE A 280 -16.30 6.57 -12.35
N MET A 281 -17.31 7.30 -11.87
CA MET A 281 -18.66 7.25 -12.41
C MET A 281 -18.99 8.55 -13.16
N PRO A 282 -19.76 8.48 -14.26
CA PRO A 282 -20.26 9.67 -14.94
C PRO A 282 -21.20 10.45 -14.00
N LEU A 283 -21.16 11.78 -14.06
CA LEU A 283 -22.01 12.63 -13.23
C LEU A 283 -23.49 12.52 -13.62
N TYR A 284 -23.77 12.51 -14.92
CA TYR A 284 -25.08 12.24 -15.50
C TYR A 284 -24.99 11.11 -16.53
N ASP A 285 -26.11 10.46 -16.83
CA ASP A 285 -26.20 9.47 -17.91
C ASP A 285 -26.24 10.15 -19.28
N THR A 286 -25.13 10.79 -19.65
CA THR A 286 -24.94 11.45 -20.94
C THR A 286 -23.67 10.95 -21.60
N LYS A 287 -23.65 10.91 -22.94
CA LYS A 287 -22.47 10.49 -23.70
C LYS A 287 -21.21 11.26 -23.30
N LEU A 288 -21.33 12.57 -23.03
CA LEU A 288 -20.18 13.42 -22.68
C LEU A 288 -19.60 13.05 -21.31
N ASP A 289 -20.44 12.74 -20.34
CA ASP A 289 -20.00 12.37 -18.99
C ASP A 289 -19.44 10.95 -18.94
N HIS A 290 -19.98 10.01 -19.72
CA HIS A 290 -19.37 8.69 -19.92
C HIS A 290 -17.96 8.82 -20.50
N LEU A 291 -17.78 9.67 -21.52
CA LEU A 291 -16.46 9.94 -22.09
C LEU A 291 -15.54 10.66 -21.10
N ALA A 292 -16.07 11.54 -20.23
CA ALA A 292 -15.29 12.21 -19.20
C ALA A 292 -14.83 11.25 -18.10
N ALA A 293 -15.71 10.35 -17.66
CA ALA A 293 -15.39 9.30 -16.70
C ALA A 293 -14.30 8.38 -17.24
N GLN A 294 -14.40 7.96 -18.50
CA GLN A 294 -13.36 7.15 -19.14
C GLN A 294 -12.02 7.90 -19.20
N ARG A 295 -12.00 9.17 -19.64
CA ARG A 295 -10.76 9.97 -19.65
C ARG A 295 -10.14 10.10 -18.27
N ALA A 296 -10.94 10.32 -17.22
CA ALA A 296 -10.42 10.40 -15.86
C ALA A 296 -9.84 9.07 -15.38
N LEU A 297 -10.46 7.94 -15.75
CA LEU A 297 -9.94 6.61 -15.46
C LEU A 297 -8.63 6.35 -16.24
N ASP A 298 -8.56 6.71 -17.52
CA ASP A 298 -7.37 6.57 -18.35
C ASP A 298 -6.20 7.37 -17.79
N PHE A 299 -6.44 8.61 -17.35
CA PHE A 299 -5.43 9.49 -16.75
C PHE A 299 -5.05 9.15 -15.29
N MET A 300 -5.66 8.12 -14.70
CA MET A 300 -5.31 7.65 -13.35
C MET A 300 -4.82 6.21 -13.36
N LEU A 301 -5.64 5.28 -13.83
CA LEU A 301 -5.33 3.85 -13.91
C LEU A 301 -4.59 3.51 -15.20
N GLY A 302 -5.16 3.90 -16.35
CA GLY A 302 -4.64 3.54 -17.68
C GLY A 302 -3.21 4.03 -17.90
N TRP A 303 -2.86 5.20 -17.33
CA TRP A 303 -1.54 5.80 -17.42
C TRP A 303 -0.39 4.86 -17.00
N TYR A 304 -0.64 3.95 -16.05
CA TYR A 304 0.31 2.94 -15.67
C TYR A 304 -0.06 1.57 -16.22
N VAL A 305 -1.32 1.13 -16.07
CA VAL A 305 -1.72 -0.24 -16.41
C VAL A 305 -1.55 -0.56 -17.90
N ASP A 306 -1.78 0.39 -18.80
CA ASP A 306 -1.64 0.17 -20.24
C ASP A 306 -0.18 0.02 -20.68
N MET A 307 0.76 0.41 -19.82
CA MET A 307 2.21 0.41 -20.07
C MET A 307 2.97 -0.73 -19.36
N LEU A 308 2.31 -1.50 -18.50
CA LEU A 308 2.89 -2.57 -17.66
C LEU A 308 2.96 -3.94 -18.37
#